data_AF-A0A7X3SCU4-F1
#
_entry.id   AF-A0A7X3SCU4-F1
#
_cell.length_a   1.000
_cell.length_b   1.000
_cell.length_c   1.000
_cell.angle_alpha   90.00
_cell.angle_beta   90.00
_cell.angle_gamma   90.00
#
_symmetry.space_group_name_H-M   'P 1'
#
loop_
_entity.id
_entity.type
_entity.pdbx_description
1 polymer ?
#
loop_
_entity_poly.entity_id
_entity_poly.type
_entity_poly.pdbx_seq_one_letter_code
_entity_poly.pdbx_strand_id
1 'polypeptide(L)'
;MDHQHATARAAAARDRLRGLLSRHYRLENYDLFFAPSLHIARVLLSQLFLRQEQARNQTRYASQYPVSELSVLPAVPMMAGNIALVEHVDMQQGRVRSLAECQSQGVTDASESFATLLHKRLISDARLFVARLDRHAALSSDLVLIALKTCDFSTLVRSELRLFEQGLAFGSSLDQTLEMMENSDWRPFNIASVDNITLEAPVQLQSIQQHGLPFALFPMPVSLTLPDLPQDMHLLPAHHRLRLHANVRGGVNKNQNVTPILKRRLKEVLSVSLDS
;
A
#
# COMPACT_ATOMS: atom_id res chain seq x y z
N MET A 1 -15.84 23.10 24.75
CA MET A 1 -14.81 22.36 25.52
C MET A 1 -14.56 20.96 24.95
N ASP A 2 -15.54 20.28 24.35
CA ASP A 2 -15.36 18.91 23.84
C ASP A 2 -14.45 18.76 22.60
N HIS A 3 -14.41 19.77 21.72
CA HIS A 3 -13.66 19.67 20.46
C HIS A 3 -12.13 19.68 20.66
N GLN A 4 -11.62 20.45 21.63
CA GLN A 4 -10.19 20.48 21.95
C GLN A 4 -9.70 19.19 22.62
N HIS A 5 -10.54 18.55 23.43
CA HIS A 5 -10.22 17.25 24.02
C HIS A 5 -10.27 16.12 22.98
N ALA A 6 -11.21 16.18 22.02
CA ALA A 6 -11.29 15.23 20.92
C ALA A 6 -10.07 15.31 19.98
N THR A 7 -9.61 16.52 19.63
CA THR A 7 -8.42 16.70 18.79
C THR A 7 -7.13 16.28 19.50
N ALA A 8 -6.99 16.57 20.80
CA ALA A 8 -5.85 16.12 21.59
C ALA A 8 -5.79 14.59 21.71
N ARG A 9 -6.95 13.93 21.94
CA ARG A 9 -7.05 12.46 21.98
C ARG A 9 -6.66 11.84 20.63
N ALA A 10 -7.16 12.39 19.52
CA ALA A 10 -6.82 11.92 18.19
C ALA A 10 -5.34 12.12 17.84
N ALA A 11 -4.70 13.19 18.33
CA ALA A 11 -3.27 13.40 18.16
C ALA A 11 -2.45 12.36 18.96
N ALA A 12 -2.81 12.10 20.22
CA ALA A 12 -2.17 11.09 21.05
C ALA A 12 -2.33 9.67 20.48
N ALA A 13 -3.52 9.33 19.96
CA ALA A 13 -3.78 8.05 19.29
C ALA A 13 -2.88 7.86 18.06
N ARG A 14 -2.72 8.91 17.24
CA ARG A 14 -1.79 8.90 16.09
C ARG A 14 -0.34 8.72 16.53
N ASP A 15 0.13 9.49 17.50
CA ASP A 15 1.50 9.37 18.02
C ASP A 15 1.77 7.95 18.56
N ARG A 16 0.82 7.38 19.30
CA ARG A 16 0.89 5.99 19.80
C ARG A 16 0.94 4.99 18.66
N LEU A 17 0.08 5.14 17.66
CA LEU A 17 0.04 4.24 16.50
C LEU A 17 1.32 4.30 15.68
N ARG A 18 1.89 5.49 15.45
CA ARG A 18 3.21 5.62 14.78
C ARG A 18 4.29 4.90 15.56
N GLY A 19 4.32 5.05 16.88
CA GLY A 19 5.28 4.37 17.74
C GLY A 19 5.18 2.84 17.64
N LEU A 20 3.96 2.30 17.67
CA LEU A 20 3.73 0.86 17.53
C LEU A 20 4.10 0.35 16.14
N LEU A 21 3.63 1.01 15.07
CA LEU A 21 3.96 0.60 13.69
C LEU A 21 5.47 0.69 13.42
N SER A 22 6.14 1.74 13.91
CA SER A 22 7.58 1.88 13.76
C SER A 22 8.34 0.72 14.42
N ARG A 23 7.92 0.31 15.63
CA ARG A 23 8.51 -0.84 16.34
C ARG A 23 8.25 -2.18 15.65
N HIS A 24 7.00 -2.47 15.28
CA HIS A 24 6.64 -3.77 14.67
C HIS A 24 7.22 -3.95 13.26
N TYR A 25 7.28 -2.88 12.48
CA TYR A 25 7.70 -2.90 11.08
C TYR A 25 9.12 -2.37 10.85
N ARG A 26 9.86 -2.01 11.91
CA ARG A 26 11.23 -1.47 11.84
C ARG A 26 11.34 -0.23 10.95
N LEU A 27 10.40 0.71 11.13
CA LEU A 27 10.32 1.95 10.35
C LEU A 27 10.98 3.13 11.09
N GLU A 28 12.08 2.88 11.80
CA GLU A 28 12.77 3.90 12.62
C GLU A 28 13.37 5.03 11.76
N ASN A 29 13.74 4.72 10.52
CA ASN A 29 14.28 5.68 9.56
C ASN A 29 13.20 6.41 8.74
N TYR A 30 11.93 6.19 9.06
CA TYR A 30 10.81 6.77 8.33
C TYR A 30 9.96 7.66 9.25
N ASP A 31 9.62 8.82 8.73
CA ASP A 31 8.55 9.65 9.24
C ASP A 31 7.22 9.11 8.71
N LEU A 32 6.33 8.72 9.64
CA LEU A 32 5.06 8.07 9.33
C LEU A 32 3.92 9.10 9.38
N PHE A 33 3.02 9.05 8.40
CA PHE A 33 1.82 9.87 8.34
C PHE A 33 0.64 8.99 7.95
N PHE A 34 -0.56 9.38 8.37
CA PHE A 34 -1.79 8.65 8.05
C PHE A 34 -2.69 9.42 7.09
N ALA A 35 -3.40 8.68 6.25
CA ALA A 35 -4.50 9.18 5.42
C ALA A 35 -5.69 8.21 5.50
N PRO A 36 -6.95 8.68 5.39
CA PRO A 36 -8.11 7.78 5.44
C PRO A 36 -8.25 6.87 4.21
N SER A 37 -7.65 7.24 3.08
CA SER A 37 -7.71 6.44 1.85
C SER A 37 -6.51 6.72 0.93
N LEU A 38 -6.27 5.81 -0.02
CA LEU A 38 -5.23 5.99 -1.05
C LEU A 38 -5.51 7.22 -1.93
N HIS A 39 -6.79 7.51 -2.18
CA HIS A 39 -7.17 8.70 -2.93
C HIS A 39 -6.76 9.99 -2.20
N ILE A 40 -7.07 10.09 -0.90
CA ILE A 40 -6.67 11.24 -0.09
C ILE A 40 -5.14 11.33 -0.02
N ALA A 41 -4.44 10.22 0.20
CA ALA A 41 -2.98 10.19 0.19
C ALA A 41 -2.40 10.72 -1.13
N ARG A 42 -2.98 10.32 -2.28
CA ARG A 42 -2.58 10.83 -3.60
C ARG A 42 -2.79 12.34 -3.74
N VAL A 43 -3.92 12.86 -3.26
CA VAL A 43 -4.21 14.30 -3.29
C VAL A 43 -3.21 15.07 -2.40
N LEU A 44 -2.98 14.62 -1.18
CA LEU A 44 -2.03 15.24 -0.24
C LEU A 44 -0.61 15.28 -0.81
N LEU A 45 -0.15 14.16 -1.34
CA LEU A 45 1.17 14.08 -1.96
C LEU A 45 1.27 14.96 -3.20
N SER A 46 0.23 14.97 -4.06
CA SER A 46 0.19 15.85 -5.23
C SER A 46 0.30 17.33 -4.84
N GLN A 47 -0.42 17.75 -3.80
CA GLN A 47 -0.37 19.13 -3.30
C GLN A 47 0.99 19.47 -2.73
N LEU A 48 1.59 18.56 -1.97
CA LEU A 48 2.93 18.74 -1.39
C LEU A 48 3.99 18.89 -2.47
N PHE A 49 4.05 17.97 -3.43
CA PHE A 49 5.04 18.03 -4.50
C PHE A 49 4.85 19.25 -5.40
N LEU A 50 3.60 19.67 -5.64
CA LEU A 50 3.32 20.90 -6.37
C LEU A 50 3.87 22.13 -5.63
N ARG A 51 3.62 22.25 -4.33
CA ARG A 51 4.15 23.36 -3.52
C ARG A 51 5.67 23.36 -3.49
N GLN A 52 6.30 22.20 -3.38
CA GLN A 52 7.76 22.10 -3.45
C GLN A 52 8.30 22.58 -4.79
N GLU A 53 7.70 22.17 -5.90
CA GLU A 53 8.16 22.59 -7.22
C GLU A 53 7.91 24.09 -7.45
N GLN A 54 6.80 24.64 -6.95
CA GLN A 54 6.53 26.08 -6.94
C GLN A 54 7.59 26.85 -6.16
N ALA A 55 7.90 26.43 -4.93
CA ALA A 55 8.93 27.06 -4.10
C ALA A 55 10.32 26.98 -4.78
N ARG A 56 10.64 25.85 -5.41
CA ARG A 56 11.91 25.66 -6.14
C ARG A 56 12.01 26.58 -7.36
N ASN A 57 10.94 26.68 -8.13
CA ASN A 57 10.88 27.57 -9.29
C ASN A 57 10.97 29.03 -8.86
N GLN A 58 10.20 29.46 -7.85
CA GLN A 58 10.29 30.81 -7.29
C GLN A 58 11.71 31.15 -6.83
N THR A 59 12.41 30.23 -6.17
CA THR A 59 13.81 30.43 -5.74
C THR A 59 14.75 30.60 -6.93
N ARG A 60 14.60 29.77 -7.98
CA ARG A 60 15.39 29.91 -9.21
C ARG A 60 15.15 31.27 -9.88
N TYR A 61 13.90 31.68 -10.00
CA TYR A 61 13.56 32.98 -10.61
C TYR A 61 14.02 34.16 -9.75
N ALA A 62 13.88 34.11 -8.42
CA ALA A 62 14.36 35.16 -7.52
C ALA A 62 15.89 35.32 -7.51
N SER A 63 16.64 34.25 -7.85
CA SER A 63 18.10 34.34 -8.01
C SER A 63 18.55 34.99 -9.32
N GLN A 64 17.67 35.04 -10.34
CA GLN A 64 18.00 35.50 -11.69
C GLN A 64 17.37 36.85 -12.05
N TYR A 65 16.31 37.26 -11.36
CA TYR A 65 15.55 38.48 -11.67
C TYR A 65 15.38 39.39 -10.44
N PRO A 66 15.36 40.72 -10.62
CA PRO A 66 15.08 41.66 -9.54
C PRO A 66 13.69 41.41 -8.95
N VAL A 67 13.53 41.65 -7.64
CA VAL A 67 12.29 41.40 -6.87
C VAL A 67 11.06 42.07 -7.50
N SER A 68 11.25 43.17 -8.22
CA SER A 68 10.23 43.94 -8.95
C SER A 68 9.50 43.13 -10.04
N GLU A 69 10.14 42.09 -10.59
CA GLU A 69 9.63 41.30 -11.73
C GLU A 69 9.02 39.95 -11.31
N LEU A 70 9.10 39.60 -10.01
CA LEU A 70 8.56 38.34 -9.47
C LEU A 70 7.02 38.30 -9.38
N SER A 71 6.35 39.44 -9.58
CA SER A 71 4.88 39.54 -9.56
C SER A 71 4.22 39.03 -10.84
N VAL A 72 4.98 38.81 -11.92
CA VAL A 72 4.50 38.31 -13.21
C VAL A 72 5.23 37.02 -13.59
N LEU A 73 5.20 36.03 -12.70
CA LEU A 73 5.66 34.69 -13.08
C LEU A 73 4.63 34.05 -14.02
N PRO A 74 5.04 33.51 -15.18
CA PRO A 74 4.12 32.76 -16.02
C PRO A 74 3.61 31.57 -15.20
N ALA A 75 2.31 31.55 -14.96
CA ALA A 75 1.63 30.44 -14.31
C ALA A 75 1.85 29.21 -15.18
N VAL A 76 2.88 28.41 -14.87
CA VAL A 76 3.03 27.09 -15.47
C VAL A 76 1.75 26.35 -15.09
N PRO A 77 0.93 25.91 -16.07
CA PRO A 77 -0.27 25.15 -15.76
C PRO A 77 0.18 23.74 -15.36
N MET A 78 0.55 23.55 -14.08
CA MET A 78 0.81 22.23 -13.51
C MET A 78 -0.39 21.86 -12.65
N MET A 79 -1.32 21.08 -13.21
CA MET A 79 -2.47 20.61 -12.48
C MET A 79 -2.05 19.76 -11.29
N ALA A 80 -2.34 20.24 -10.07
CA ALA A 80 -2.35 19.41 -8.87
C ALA A 80 -3.31 18.22 -9.09
N GLY A 81 -2.85 16.98 -8.89
CA GLY A 81 -3.74 15.81 -8.88
C GLY A 81 -3.25 14.56 -9.63
N ASN A 82 -2.13 14.65 -10.35
CA ASN A 82 -1.66 13.54 -11.19
C ASN A 82 -0.37 12.87 -10.70
N ILE A 83 -0.07 12.88 -9.39
CA ILE A 83 0.97 11.97 -8.93
C ILE A 83 0.48 10.53 -9.14
N ALA A 84 1.24 9.76 -9.91
CA ALA A 84 0.94 8.36 -10.12
C ALA A 84 1.28 7.58 -8.84
N LEU A 85 0.32 6.81 -8.35
CA LEU A 85 0.59 5.75 -7.40
C LEU A 85 0.98 4.52 -8.21
N VAL A 86 2.24 4.13 -8.13
CA VAL A 86 2.82 3.05 -8.92
C VAL A 86 2.90 1.81 -8.04
N GLU A 87 2.12 0.79 -8.38
CA GLU A 87 2.09 -0.48 -7.65
C GLU A 87 3.47 -1.15 -7.65
N HIS A 88 3.99 -1.45 -6.46
CA HIS A 88 5.23 -2.23 -6.31
C HIS A 88 5.02 -3.69 -6.71
N VAL A 89 3.84 -4.24 -6.41
CA VAL A 89 3.42 -5.57 -6.86
C VAL A 89 2.28 -5.36 -7.85
N ASP A 90 2.55 -5.68 -9.11
CA ASP A 90 1.54 -5.66 -10.15
C ASP A 90 0.61 -6.85 -9.94
N MET A 91 -0.57 -6.57 -9.39
CA MET A 91 -1.54 -7.61 -9.06
C MET A 91 -2.21 -8.22 -10.29
N GLN A 92 -2.10 -7.56 -11.44
CA GLN A 92 -2.66 -8.04 -12.69
C GLN A 92 -1.70 -9.00 -13.39
N GLN A 93 -0.40 -8.74 -13.38
CA GLN A 93 0.63 -9.58 -13.98
C GLN A 93 1.31 -10.53 -12.99
N GLY A 94 1.07 -10.34 -11.69
CA GLY A 94 1.69 -11.13 -10.64
C GLY A 94 3.20 -10.90 -10.53
N ARG A 95 3.70 -9.70 -10.83
CA ARG A 95 5.15 -9.40 -10.85
C ARG A 95 5.52 -8.33 -9.85
N VAL A 96 6.70 -8.44 -9.27
CA VAL A 96 7.27 -7.39 -8.42
C VAL A 96 8.07 -6.44 -9.30
N ARG A 97 7.68 -5.16 -9.33
CA ARG A 97 8.41 -4.10 -10.03
C ARG A 97 9.63 -3.68 -9.21
N SER A 98 10.64 -3.11 -9.87
CA SER A 98 11.78 -2.58 -9.14
C SER A 98 11.39 -1.28 -8.43
N LEU A 99 11.83 -1.11 -7.17
CA LEU A 99 11.51 0.11 -6.41
C LEU A 99 12.10 1.37 -7.05
N ALA A 100 13.24 1.27 -7.73
CA ALA A 100 13.82 2.37 -8.49
C ALA A 100 12.92 2.83 -9.64
N GLU A 101 12.34 1.89 -10.38
CA GLU A 101 11.40 2.18 -11.46
C GLU A 101 10.11 2.81 -10.90
N CYS A 102 9.53 2.25 -9.83
CA CYS A 102 8.34 2.79 -9.18
C CYS A 102 8.56 4.25 -8.74
N GLN A 103 9.70 4.54 -8.12
CA GLN A 103 10.04 5.88 -7.63
C GLN A 103 10.34 6.87 -8.76
N SER A 104 10.81 6.39 -9.91
CA SER A 104 11.05 7.26 -11.07
C SER A 104 9.76 7.70 -11.75
N GLN A 105 8.71 6.87 -11.68
CA GLN A 105 7.41 7.11 -12.31
C GLN A 105 6.40 7.81 -11.37
N GLY A 106 6.59 7.73 -10.06
CA GLY A 106 5.69 8.34 -9.09
C GLY A 106 5.95 7.90 -7.65
N VAL A 107 4.88 7.89 -6.84
CA VAL A 107 4.96 7.37 -5.47
C VAL A 107 4.67 5.88 -5.48
N THR A 108 5.48 5.11 -4.77
CA THR A 108 5.31 3.65 -4.70
C THR A 108 4.08 3.30 -3.87
N ASP A 109 3.10 2.62 -4.47
CA ASP A 109 2.04 1.93 -3.74
C ASP A 109 2.56 0.55 -3.32
N ALA A 110 2.80 0.42 -2.02
CA ALA A 110 3.34 -0.74 -1.37
C ALA A 110 2.28 -1.58 -0.66
N SER A 111 0.98 -1.34 -0.88
CA SER A 111 -0.12 -2.03 -0.17
C SER A 111 -0.02 -3.56 -0.19
N GLU A 112 0.48 -4.13 -1.28
CA GLU A 112 0.63 -5.59 -1.48
C GLU A 112 2.04 -6.11 -1.12
N SER A 113 2.97 -5.22 -0.74
CA SER A 113 4.35 -5.56 -0.36
C SER A 113 4.69 -5.25 1.10
N PHE A 114 3.96 -4.30 1.69
CA PHE A 114 4.08 -3.95 3.09
C PHE A 114 3.56 -5.11 3.95
N ALA A 115 4.22 -5.39 5.07
CA ALA A 115 3.85 -6.50 5.96
C ALA A 115 3.84 -7.89 5.29
N THR A 116 4.55 -8.08 4.18
CA THR A 116 4.78 -9.40 3.56
C THR A 116 6.26 -9.79 3.61
N LEU A 117 6.63 -10.88 2.94
CA LEU A 117 8.03 -11.28 2.74
C LEU A 117 8.87 -10.20 2.02
N LEU A 118 8.22 -9.31 1.25
CA LEU A 118 8.88 -8.20 0.55
C LEU A 118 9.14 -6.99 1.44
N HIS A 119 8.62 -6.97 2.67
CA HIS A 119 8.71 -5.83 3.59
C HIS A 119 10.14 -5.37 3.84
N LYS A 120 11.07 -6.32 4.05
CA LYS A 120 12.49 -6.00 4.31
C LYS A 120 13.15 -5.24 3.15
N ARG A 121 12.81 -5.61 1.91
CA ARG A 121 13.31 -4.95 0.70
C ARG A 121 12.65 -3.59 0.49
N LEU A 122 11.35 -3.49 0.82
CA LEU A 122 10.65 -2.23 0.79
C LEU A 122 11.31 -1.20 1.71
N ILE A 123 11.57 -1.54 2.98
CA ILE A 123 12.15 -0.59 3.95
C ILE A 123 13.63 -0.27 3.70
N SER A 124 14.36 -1.10 2.95
CA SER A 124 15.75 -0.81 2.60
C SER A 124 15.83 0.23 1.49
N ASP A 125 15.05 0.03 0.42
CA ASP A 125 15.24 0.72 -0.85
C ASP A 125 14.19 1.83 -1.09
N ALA A 126 13.05 1.80 -0.40
CA ALA A 126 11.98 2.79 -0.62
C ALA A 126 12.32 4.15 0.00
N ARG A 127 12.25 5.22 -0.78
CA ARG A 127 12.41 6.59 -0.24
C ARG A 127 11.09 7.16 0.27
N LEU A 128 10.01 6.91 -0.46
CA LEU A 128 8.64 7.28 -0.11
C LEU A 128 7.72 6.18 -0.62
N PHE A 129 6.85 5.67 0.25
CA PHE A 129 5.81 4.73 -0.15
C PHE A 129 4.51 4.99 0.59
N VAL A 130 3.43 4.48 0.00
CA VAL A 130 2.08 4.48 0.57
C VAL A 130 1.63 3.04 0.70
N ALA A 131 1.02 2.66 1.82
CA ALA A 131 0.53 1.30 2.03
C ALA A 131 -0.80 1.30 2.78
N ARG A 132 -1.79 0.56 2.26
CA ARG A 132 -2.99 0.25 3.03
C ARG A 132 -2.68 -0.73 4.16
N LEU A 133 -3.23 -0.47 5.34
CA LEU A 133 -2.96 -1.29 6.52
C LEU A 133 -3.94 -2.46 6.68
N ASP A 134 -5.03 -2.47 5.94
CA ASP A 134 -6.06 -3.52 5.97
C ASP A 134 -5.70 -4.79 5.19
N ARG A 135 -4.73 -4.70 4.28
CA ARG A 135 -4.27 -5.84 3.48
C ARG A 135 -3.44 -6.80 4.33
N HIS A 136 -2.12 -6.68 4.24
CA HIS A 136 -1.21 -7.64 4.86
C HIS A 136 -0.86 -7.31 6.31
N ALA A 137 -1.12 -6.09 6.79
CA ALA A 137 -0.99 -5.76 8.22
C ALA A 137 -2.23 -6.15 9.05
N ALA A 138 -3.36 -6.47 8.39
CA ALA A 138 -4.61 -6.91 9.04
C ALA A 138 -5.20 -5.88 10.02
N LEU A 139 -5.05 -4.59 9.72
CA LEU A 139 -5.56 -3.49 10.55
C LEU A 139 -6.84 -2.92 9.94
N SER A 140 -7.27 -1.73 10.39
CA SER A 140 -8.49 -1.08 9.90
C SER A 140 -8.43 -0.70 8.40
N SER A 141 -9.58 -0.81 7.73
CA SER A 141 -9.80 -0.52 6.29
C SER A 141 -9.55 0.93 5.90
N ASP A 142 -9.80 1.85 6.83
CA ASP A 142 -9.83 3.29 6.54
C ASP A 142 -8.53 3.97 6.98
N LEU A 143 -7.43 3.21 6.92
CA LEU A 143 -6.13 3.70 7.32
C LEU A 143 -5.05 3.33 6.28
N VAL A 144 -4.47 4.38 5.73
CA VAL A 144 -3.35 4.32 4.81
C VAL A 144 -2.14 4.96 5.47
N LEU A 145 -1.03 4.23 5.44
CA LEU A 145 0.27 4.71 5.86
C LEU A 145 0.98 5.41 4.71
N ILE A 146 1.49 6.61 4.96
CA ILE A 146 2.46 7.30 4.11
C ILE A 146 3.77 7.29 4.89
N ALA A 147 4.81 6.64 4.34
CA ALA A 147 6.11 6.52 4.99
C ALA A 147 7.16 7.26 4.17
N LEU A 148 7.79 8.25 4.80
CA LEU A 148 8.79 9.13 4.19
C LEU A 148 10.15 8.90 4.83
N LYS A 149 11.18 8.52 4.05
CA LYS A 149 12.51 8.27 4.60
C LYS A 149 13.15 9.58 5.07
N THR A 150 13.49 9.67 6.35
CA THR A 150 13.87 10.92 7.00
C THR A 150 15.07 11.62 6.36
N CYS A 151 16.05 10.84 5.86
CA CYS A 151 17.26 11.38 5.24
C CYS A 151 17.04 11.97 3.84
N ASP A 152 15.94 11.61 3.17
CA ASP A 152 15.71 11.96 1.76
C ASP A 152 14.87 13.21 1.56
N PHE A 153 14.22 13.71 2.62
CA PHE A 153 13.25 14.79 2.53
C PHE A 153 13.47 15.87 3.59
N SER A 154 13.20 17.12 3.20
CA SER A 154 13.38 18.28 4.06
C SER A 154 12.46 18.28 5.30
N THR A 155 12.87 18.99 6.36
CA THR A 155 12.02 19.27 7.53
C THR A 155 10.71 19.95 7.14
N LEU A 156 10.73 20.82 6.12
CA LEU A 156 9.56 21.53 5.63
C LEU A 156 8.46 20.57 5.13
N VAL A 157 8.82 19.61 4.27
CA VAL A 157 7.90 18.57 3.75
C VAL A 157 7.23 17.82 4.89
N ARG A 158 8.02 17.47 5.90
CA ARG A 158 7.54 16.71 7.06
C ARG A 158 6.56 17.53 7.88
N SER A 159 6.83 18.81 8.09
CA SER A 159 5.90 19.72 8.76
C SER A 159 4.61 19.92 7.97
N GLU A 160 4.68 20.06 6.64
CA GLU A 160 3.48 20.18 5.80
C GLU A 160 2.60 18.93 5.86
N LEU A 161 3.19 17.73 5.75
CA LEU A 161 2.43 16.48 5.92
C LEU A 161 1.80 16.37 7.30
N ARG A 162 2.50 16.82 8.34
CA ARG A 162 1.95 16.81 9.70
C ARG A 162 0.76 17.77 9.85
N LEU A 163 0.84 18.95 9.23
CA LEU A 163 -0.26 19.91 9.18
C LEU A 163 -1.46 19.36 8.40
N PHE A 164 -1.22 18.73 7.25
CA PHE A 164 -2.28 18.09 6.48
C PHE A 164 -2.96 16.97 7.28
N GLU A 165 -2.18 16.08 7.91
CA GLU A 165 -2.71 14.99 8.73
C GLU A 165 -3.55 15.49 9.91
N GLN A 166 -3.18 16.62 10.52
CA GLN A 166 -3.97 17.24 11.59
C GLN A 166 -5.36 17.72 11.12
N GLY A 167 -5.50 18.05 9.84
CA GLY A 167 -6.77 18.45 9.24
C GLY A 167 -7.67 17.29 8.80
N LEU A 168 -7.21 16.04 8.92
CA LEU A 168 -7.97 14.86 8.47
C LEU A 168 -8.80 14.26 9.60
N ALA A 169 -10.01 13.82 9.24
CA ALA A 169 -10.86 13.03 10.11
C ALA A 169 -10.64 11.53 9.85
N PHE A 170 -10.33 10.78 10.91
CA PHE A 170 -10.08 9.33 10.84
C PHE A 170 -11.17 8.49 11.52
N GLY A 171 -12.27 9.12 11.96
CA GLY A 171 -13.37 8.43 12.65
C GLY A 171 -12.87 7.60 13.83
N SER A 172 -13.40 6.38 13.96
CA SER A 172 -13.00 5.38 14.96
C SER A 172 -11.83 4.49 14.51
N SER A 173 -11.32 4.66 13.30
CA SER A 173 -10.39 3.71 12.67
C SER A 173 -9.02 3.69 13.36
N LEU A 174 -8.60 4.81 13.94
CA LEU A 174 -7.37 4.88 14.75
C LEU A 174 -7.50 4.06 16.04
N ASP A 175 -8.60 4.23 16.77
CA ASP A 175 -8.82 3.54 18.04
C ASP A 175 -9.02 2.03 17.82
N GLN A 176 -9.81 1.65 16.81
CA GLN A 176 -9.94 0.24 16.40
C GLN A 176 -8.60 -0.39 16.04
N THR A 177 -7.75 0.33 15.31
CA THR A 177 -6.41 -0.18 14.95
C THR A 177 -5.55 -0.40 16.19
N LEU A 178 -5.59 0.53 17.16
CA LEU A 178 -4.87 0.39 18.41
C LEU A 178 -5.36 -0.82 19.22
N GLU A 179 -6.69 -0.99 19.35
CA GLU A 179 -7.30 -2.15 20.01
C GLU A 179 -6.90 -3.48 19.35
N MET A 180 -6.88 -3.52 18.01
CA MET A 180 -6.43 -4.69 17.26
C MET A 180 -4.95 -5.02 17.52
N MET A 181 -4.09 -4.00 17.62
CA MET A 181 -2.67 -4.19 17.89
C MET A 181 -2.37 -4.60 19.34
N GLU A 182 -3.24 -4.23 20.28
CA GLU A 182 -3.15 -4.64 21.68
C GLU A 182 -3.56 -6.11 21.89
N ASN A 183 -4.36 -6.68 20.98
CA ASN A 183 -4.75 -8.08 21.03
C ASN A 183 -3.52 -9.01 20.87
N SER A 184 -3.33 -9.93 21.83
CA SER A 184 -2.19 -10.86 21.88
C SER A 184 -2.10 -11.82 20.68
N ASP A 185 -3.23 -12.05 20.02
CA ASP A 185 -3.33 -12.93 18.85
C ASP A 185 -2.98 -12.23 17.54
N TRP A 186 -2.89 -10.90 17.55
CA TRP A 186 -2.49 -10.16 16.37
C TRP A 186 -1.04 -10.48 16.00
N ARG A 187 -0.84 -10.73 14.71
CA ARG A 187 0.45 -11.08 14.12
C ARG A 187 0.69 -10.14 12.93
N PRO A 188 1.76 -9.34 12.95
CA PRO A 188 1.88 -8.18 12.06
C PRO A 188 2.17 -8.51 10.60
N PHE A 189 2.61 -9.73 10.26
CA PHE A 189 3.04 -10.08 8.91
C PHE A 189 2.17 -11.15 8.29
N ASN A 190 1.89 -11.00 6.99
CA ASN A 190 1.49 -12.11 6.13
C ASN A 190 2.75 -12.88 5.69
N ILE A 191 2.91 -14.08 6.23
CA ILE A 191 4.05 -14.96 5.96
C ILE A 191 3.76 -15.98 4.86
N ALA A 192 2.59 -15.90 4.22
CA ALA A 192 2.21 -16.78 3.14
C ALA A 192 3.14 -16.59 1.93
N SER A 193 3.64 -17.71 1.42
CA SER A 193 4.43 -17.81 0.20
C SER A 193 3.75 -18.79 -0.74
N VAL A 194 3.57 -18.39 -1.99
CA VAL A 194 2.98 -19.22 -3.02
C VAL A 194 3.98 -19.43 -4.15
N ASP A 195 4.24 -20.68 -4.47
CA ASP A 195 5.01 -21.10 -5.64
C ASP A 195 4.07 -21.31 -6.83
N ASN A 196 4.66 -21.60 -7.99
CA ASN A 196 3.87 -21.89 -9.18
C ASN A 196 3.01 -23.14 -8.98
N ILE A 197 1.71 -22.96 -9.13
CA ILE A 197 0.72 -24.02 -9.07
C ILE A 197 0.44 -24.47 -10.50
N THR A 198 0.63 -25.76 -10.75
CA THR A 198 0.15 -26.42 -11.97
C THR A 198 -0.93 -27.41 -11.59
N LEU A 199 -2.07 -27.31 -12.25
CA LEU A 199 -3.21 -28.20 -12.13
C LEU A 199 -3.46 -28.81 -13.50
N GLU A 200 -3.47 -30.14 -13.59
CA GLU A 200 -3.70 -30.86 -14.86
C GLU A 200 -5.17 -31.24 -15.05
N ALA A 201 -5.91 -31.40 -13.94
CA ALA A 201 -7.33 -31.75 -13.92
C ALA A 201 -8.02 -31.04 -12.74
N PRO A 202 -9.30 -30.62 -12.88
CA PRO A 202 -10.20 -30.94 -13.99
C PRO A 202 -10.03 -30.06 -15.23
N VAL A 203 -9.28 -28.95 -15.11
CA VAL A 203 -8.87 -28.09 -16.24
C VAL A 203 -7.38 -27.82 -16.10
N GLN A 204 -6.66 -27.81 -17.23
CA GLN A 204 -5.25 -27.49 -17.25
C GLN A 204 -5.05 -26.00 -16.96
N LEU A 205 -4.53 -25.70 -15.77
CA LEU A 205 -4.26 -24.34 -15.32
C LEU A 205 -2.82 -24.26 -14.79
N GLN A 206 -2.13 -23.20 -15.19
CA GLN A 206 -0.80 -22.88 -14.69
C GLN A 206 -0.79 -21.45 -14.17
N SER A 207 -0.30 -21.28 -12.95
CA SER A 207 -0.20 -19.96 -12.35
C SER A 207 0.98 -19.17 -12.95
N ILE A 208 0.81 -17.86 -13.12
CA ILE A 208 1.76 -16.99 -13.84
C ILE A 208 2.51 -15.99 -12.96
N GLN A 209 2.16 -15.90 -11.68
CA GLN A 209 2.81 -14.98 -10.74
C GLN A 209 4.28 -15.34 -10.50
N GLN A 210 5.03 -14.36 -10.03
CA GLN A 210 6.35 -14.55 -9.47
C GLN A 210 6.28 -15.33 -8.15
N HIS A 211 7.23 -16.25 -7.97
CA HIS A 211 7.36 -17.06 -6.75
C HIS A 211 7.51 -16.20 -5.49
N GLY A 212 6.91 -16.67 -4.40
CA GLY A 212 7.05 -16.05 -3.08
C GLY A 212 6.03 -14.96 -2.76
N LEU A 213 5.13 -14.65 -3.70
CA LEU A 213 4.03 -13.72 -3.47
C LEU A 213 2.92 -14.37 -2.63
N PRO A 214 2.15 -13.59 -1.86
CA PRO A 214 1.05 -14.10 -1.03
C PRO A 214 -0.23 -14.35 -1.84
N PHE A 215 -0.13 -14.66 -3.12
CA PHE A 215 -1.26 -15.01 -3.98
C PHE A 215 -0.81 -15.87 -5.16
N ALA A 216 -1.76 -16.57 -5.77
CA ALA A 216 -1.60 -17.17 -7.08
C ALA A 216 -2.50 -16.49 -8.11
N LEU A 217 -2.06 -16.46 -9.36
CA LEU A 217 -2.78 -15.84 -10.47
C LEU A 217 -2.81 -16.82 -11.64
N PHE A 218 -4.02 -17.11 -12.14
CA PHE A 218 -4.24 -18.06 -13.21
C PHE A 218 -4.92 -17.38 -14.40
N PRO A 219 -4.42 -17.55 -15.63
CA PRO A 219 -5.20 -17.25 -16.82
C PRO A 219 -6.34 -18.26 -16.93
N MET A 220 -7.56 -17.77 -17.04
CA MET A 220 -8.77 -18.59 -17.13
C MET A 220 -9.15 -18.79 -18.59
N PRO A 221 -9.53 -20.02 -19.00
CA PRO A 221 -10.19 -20.24 -20.28
C PRO A 221 -11.50 -19.47 -20.34
N VAL A 222 -11.79 -18.86 -21.49
CA VAL A 222 -13.00 -18.04 -21.71
C VAL A 222 -14.29 -18.84 -21.50
N SER A 223 -14.22 -20.16 -21.68
CA SER A 223 -15.35 -21.08 -21.51
C SER A 223 -15.68 -21.42 -20.05
N LEU A 224 -14.84 -21.05 -19.08
CA LEU A 224 -15.02 -21.45 -17.70
C LEU A 224 -15.62 -20.31 -16.86
N THR A 225 -16.88 -20.46 -16.47
CA THR A 225 -17.60 -19.53 -15.62
C THR A 225 -17.60 -20.02 -14.18
N LEU A 226 -17.18 -19.18 -13.24
CA LEU A 226 -17.18 -19.46 -11.80
C LEU A 226 -18.19 -18.53 -11.12
N PRO A 227 -19.45 -18.94 -10.94
CA PRO A 227 -20.50 -18.07 -10.41
C PRO A 227 -20.33 -17.78 -8.91
N ASP A 228 -19.91 -18.77 -8.12
CA ASP A 228 -19.68 -18.63 -6.68
C ASP A 228 -18.20 -18.84 -6.34
N LEU A 229 -17.51 -17.72 -6.08
CA LEU A 229 -16.13 -17.73 -5.63
C LEU A 229 -16.04 -17.43 -4.13
N PRO A 230 -15.24 -18.20 -3.37
CA PRO A 230 -14.91 -17.87 -2.00
C PRO A 230 -14.27 -16.47 -1.86
N GLN A 231 -14.33 -15.85 -0.67
CA GLN A 231 -13.82 -14.49 -0.44
C GLN A 231 -12.33 -14.29 -0.74
N ASP A 232 -11.51 -15.34 -0.66
CA ASP A 232 -10.09 -15.34 -1.00
C ASP A 232 -9.83 -15.53 -2.51
N MET A 233 -10.86 -15.76 -3.31
CA MET A 233 -10.77 -15.91 -4.75
C MET A 233 -11.47 -14.76 -5.46
N HIS A 234 -10.79 -14.15 -6.42
CA HIS A 234 -11.35 -13.07 -7.23
C HIS A 234 -11.12 -13.33 -8.70
N LEU A 235 -12.22 -13.36 -9.47
CA LEU A 235 -12.16 -13.28 -10.91
C LEU A 235 -11.92 -11.82 -11.31
N LEU A 236 -10.97 -11.60 -12.22
CA LEU A 236 -10.64 -10.32 -12.83
C LEU A 236 -11.20 -10.33 -14.28
N PRO A 237 -12.44 -9.87 -14.50
CA PRO A 237 -13.15 -10.10 -15.77
C PRO A 237 -12.44 -9.46 -16.96
N ALA A 238 -11.90 -8.26 -16.78
CA ALA A 238 -11.21 -7.50 -17.83
C ALA A 238 -10.00 -8.25 -18.43
N HIS A 239 -9.38 -9.17 -17.66
CA HIS A 239 -8.18 -9.89 -18.08
C HIS A 239 -8.39 -11.41 -18.17
N HIS A 240 -9.60 -11.90 -17.86
CA HIS A 240 -9.91 -13.33 -17.75
C HIS A 240 -8.90 -14.05 -16.86
N ARG A 241 -8.67 -13.52 -15.64
CA ARG A 241 -7.72 -14.11 -14.68
C ARG A 241 -8.41 -14.41 -13.36
N LEU A 242 -8.06 -15.53 -12.74
CA LEU A 242 -8.48 -15.89 -11.39
C LEU A 242 -7.32 -15.67 -10.44
N ARG A 243 -7.55 -14.92 -9.36
CA ARG A 243 -6.57 -14.66 -8.31
C ARG A 243 -6.99 -15.33 -7.02
N LEU A 244 -6.07 -16.09 -6.42
CA LEU A 244 -6.24 -16.76 -5.13
C LEU A 244 -5.32 -16.10 -4.13
N HIS A 245 -5.89 -15.43 -3.14
CA HIS A 245 -5.14 -14.80 -2.06
C HIS A 245 -4.77 -15.80 -0.98
N ALA A 246 -3.59 -15.60 -0.42
CA ALA A 246 -3.06 -16.43 0.64
C ALA A 246 -2.78 -15.55 1.85
N ASN A 247 -3.41 -15.89 2.98
CA ASN A 247 -3.28 -15.11 4.20
C ASN A 247 -2.91 -16.03 5.36
N VAL A 248 -1.63 -16.00 5.73
CA VAL A 248 -1.11 -16.72 6.89
C VAL A 248 -0.40 -15.72 7.76
N ARG A 249 -0.85 -15.60 9.00
CA ARG A 249 -0.32 -14.61 9.92
C ARG A 249 0.88 -15.14 10.70
N GLY A 250 1.93 -14.34 10.82
CA GLY A 250 3.16 -14.74 11.49
C GLY A 250 4.09 -13.58 11.86
N GLY A 251 5.32 -13.93 12.23
CA GLY A 251 6.37 -12.96 12.56
C GLY A 251 7.28 -12.65 11.36
N VAL A 252 8.04 -11.56 11.48
CA VAL A 252 8.92 -10.95 10.45
C VAL A 252 9.85 -11.94 9.72
N ASN A 253 10.28 -13.00 10.41
CA ASN A 253 11.31 -13.94 9.92
C ASN A 253 10.77 -15.32 9.54
N LYS A 254 9.44 -15.51 9.57
CA LYS A 254 8.82 -16.77 9.19
C LYS A 254 8.31 -16.66 7.76
N ASN A 255 8.38 -17.77 7.03
CA ASN A 255 7.64 -17.97 5.80
C ASN A 255 6.85 -19.27 5.92
N GLN A 256 5.74 -19.36 5.21
CA GLN A 256 4.97 -20.59 5.11
C GLN A 256 4.53 -20.80 3.68
N ASN A 257 4.99 -21.89 3.08
CA ASN A 257 4.56 -22.29 1.76
C ASN A 257 3.13 -22.84 1.82
N VAL A 258 2.19 -22.16 1.17
CA VAL A 258 0.76 -22.54 1.15
C VAL A 258 0.28 -23.01 -0.22
N THR A 259 1.20 -23.20 -1.15
CA THR A 259 0.97 -23.81 -2.48
C THR A 259 0.10 -25.07 -2.44
N PRO A 260 0.35 -26.08 -1.58
CA PRO A 260 -0.47 -27.30 -1.58
C PRO A 260 -1.90 -27.05 -1.11
N ILE A 261 -2.11 -26.09 -0.19
CA ILE A 261 -3.43 -25.72 0.33
C ILE A 261 -4.23 -25.04 -0.77
N LEU A 262 -3.63 -24.04 -1.44
CA LEU A 262 -4.27 -23.33 -2.56
C LEU A 262 -4.56 -24.26 -3.73
N LYS A 263 -3.64 -25.17 -4.07
CA LYS A 263 -3.86 -26.16 -5.14
C LYS A 263 -5.05 -27.06 -4.85
N ARG A 264 -5.18 -27.56 -3.62
CA ARG A 264 -6.33 -28.39 -3.21
C ARG A 264 -7.63 -27.60 -3.31
N ARG A 265 -7.64 -26.38 -2.77
CA ARG A 265 -8.82 -25.52 -2.76
C ARG A 265 -9.26 -25.11 -4.17
N LEU A 266 -8.33 -24.79 -5.05
CA LEU A 266 -8.61 -24.53 -6.47
C LEU A 266 -9.27 -25.74 -7.14
N LYS A 267 -8.76 -26.95 -6.87
CA LYS A 267 -9.33 -28.19 -7.42
C LYS A 267 -10.77 -28.41 -6.92
N GLU A 268 -11.04 -28.16 -5.64
CA GLU A 268 -12.38 -28.28 -5.06
C GLU A 268 -13.38 -27.33 -5.73
N VAL A 269 -13.04 -26.04 -5.85
CA VAL A 269 -13.89 -25.03 -6.50
C VAL A 269 -14.16 -25.40 -7.97
N LEU A 270 -13.13 -25.77 -8.71
CA LEU A 270 -13.29 -26.15 -10.13
C LEU A 270 -14.12 -27.42 -10.31
N SER A 271 -14.03 -28.39 -9.39
CA SER A 271 -14.83 -29.61 -9.47
C SER A 271 -16.31 -29.29 -9.27
N VAL A 272 -16.64 -28.50 -8.24
CA VAL A 272 -18.03 -28.07 -7.97
C VAL A 272 -18.63 -27.30 -9.14
N SER A 273 -17.86 -26.42 -9.77
CA SER A 273 -18.35 -25.63 -10.92
C SER A 273 -18.49 -26.42 -12.22
N LEU A 274 -17.87 -27.59 -12.35
CA LEU A 274 -18.04 -28.48 -13.50
C LEU A 274 -19.19 -29.48 -13.32
N ASP A 275 -19.56 -29.76 -12.06
CA ASP A 275 -20.70 -30.62 -11.70
C ASP A 275 -22.04 -29.85 -11.64
N SER A 276 -22.00 -28.51 -11.78
CA SER A 276 -23.17 -27.60 -11.77
C SER A 276 -23.57 -27.17 -13.18
#